data_AF-A0A1Y6KUM2-F1
#
_entry.id   AF-A0A1Y6KUM2-F1
#
_cell.length_a   1.000
_cell.length_b   1.000
_cell.length_c   1.000
_cell.angle_alpha   90.00
_cell.angle_beta   90.00
_cell.angle_gamma   90.00
#
_symmetry.space_group_name_H-M   'P 1'
#
loop_
_entity.id
_entity.type
_entity.pdbx_description
1 polymer ?
#
loop_
_entity_poly.entity_id
_entity_poly.type
_entity_poly.pdbx_seq_one_letter_code
_entity_poly.pdbx_strand_id
1 'polypeptide(L)'
;MSFSDHLDNFIKQREQLGQQPNKMQKRNTYVVVDATDQSKAREAMAKEQEQATLRAEQETKQYHQRIRGRCVLPSEAQAQQQRQDNSRPADPDRIAYIQQLKKDLKLKKYAAE
;
A
#
# COMPACT_ATOMS: atom_id res chain seq x y z
N MET A 1 34.56 -7.21 0.02
CA MET A 1 34.34 -6.89 -1.41
C MET A 1 34.32 -5.39 -1.52
N SER A 2 35.28 -4.84 -2.28
CA SER A 2 35.40 -3.39 -2.48
C SER A 2 34.33 -2.91 -3.46
N PHE A 3 33.93 -1.65 -3.36
CA PHE A 3 32.99 -1.03 -4.29
C PHE A 3 33.47 -1.15 -5.76
N SER A 4 34.78 -1.11 -5.98
CA SER A 4 35.39 -1.34 -7.29
C SER A 4 35.08 -2.73 -7.86
N ASP A 5 35.10 -3.78 -7.04
CA ASP A 5 34.78 -5.14 -7.47
C ASP A 5 33.31 -5.26 -7.93
N HIS A 6 32.43 -4.43 -7.37
CA HIS A 6 31.01 -4.43 -7.72
C HIS A 6 30.75 -3.77 -9.08
N LEU A 7 31.47 -2.68 -9.38
CA LEU A 7 31.39 -2.01 -10.68
C LEU A 7 31.96 -2.87 -11.80
N ASP A 8 33.07 -3.56 -11.56
CA ASP A 8 33.66 -4.47 -12.54
C ASP A 8 32.74 -5.64 -12.86
N ASN A 9 32.06 -6.19 -11.85
CA ASN A 9 31.06 -7.24 -12.05
C ASN A 9 29.81 -6.74 -12.81
N PHE A 10 29.38 -5.49 -12.55
CA PHE A 10 28.26 -4.88 -13.26
C PHE A 10 28.58 -4.65 -14.75
N ILE A 11 29.78 -4.19 -15.06
CA ILE A 11 30.24 -4.00 -16.45
C ILE A 11 30.32 -5.35 -17.18
N LYS A 12 30.88 -6.39 -16.53
CA LYS A 12 30.96 -7.74 -17.10
C LYS A 12 29.59 -8.34 -17.40
N GLN A 13 28.60 -8.16 -16.51
CA GLN A 13 27.23 -8.62 -16.78
C GLN A 13 26.58 -7.88 -17.96
N ARG A 14 26.81 -6.57 -18.07
CA ARG A 14 26.26 -5.77 -19.16
C ARG A 14 26.80 -6.21 -20.53
N GLU A 15 28.08 -6.53 -20.63
CA GLU A 15 28.67 -7.01 -21.88
C GLU A 15 28.16 -8.40 -22.28
N GLN A 16 27.93 -9.29 -21.31
CA GLN A 16 27.35 -10.62 -21.58
C GLN A 16 25.89 -10.56 -22.08
N LEU A 17 25.12 -9.58 -21.61
CA LEU A 17 23.75 -9.34 -22.09
C LEU A 17 23.69 -8.71 -23.50
N GLY A 18 24.77 -8.09 -23.96
CA GLY A 18 24.88 -7.49 -25.29
C GLY A 18 25.08 -8.48 -26.44
N GLN A 19 25.40 -9.75 -26.14
CA GLN A 19 25.60 -10.80 -27.14
C GLN A 19 24.55 -11.92 -27.02
N GLN A 20 23.28 -11.59 -27.21
CA GLN A 20 22.26 -12.60 -27.54
C GLN A 20 22.07 -12.63 -29.07
N PRO A 21 22.35 -13.76 -29.74
CA PRO A 21 22.09 -13.88 -31.17
C PRO A 21 20.57 -13.92 -31.42
N ASN A 22 20.10 -13.06 -32.32
CA ASN A 22 18.85 -13.13 -33.07
C ASN A 22 17.77 -14.09 -32.52
N LYS A 23 16.89 -13.58 -31.65
CA LYS A 23 15.57 -14.18 -31.49
C LYS A 23 14.80 -13.91 -32.79
N MET A 24 14.68 -14.94 -33.62
CA MET A 24 13.82 -14.99 -34.80
C MET A 24 12.52 -14.22 -34.55
N GLN A 25 12.21 -13.29 -35.45
CA GLN A 25 10.91 -12.64 -35.54
C GLN A 25 9.84 -13.74 -35.72
N LYS A 26 9.16 -14.09 -34.62
CA LYS A 26 7.97 -14.93 -34.70
C LYS A 26 6.91 -14.11 -35.42
N ARG A 27 6.52 -14.57 -36.62
CA ARG A 27 5.30 -14.10 -37.28
C ARG A 27 4.15 -14.30 -36.30
N ASN A 28 3.43 -13.22 -35.98
CA ASN A 28 2.21 -13.27 -35.20
C ASN A 28 1.13 -14.00 -36.03
N THR A 29 1.04 -15.30 -35.88
CA THR A 29 -0.19 -16.03 -36.19
C THR A 29 -1.27 -15.55 -35.24
N TYR A 30 -2.33 -14.98 -35.79
CA TYR A 30 -3.54 -14.65 -35.04
C TYR A 30 -4.15 -15.95 -34.54
N VAL A 31 -3.99 -16.24 -33.25
CA VAL A 31 -4.65 -17.36 -32.59
C VAL A 31 -5.73 -16.75 -31.71
N VAL A 32 -6.99 -16.95 -32.09
CA VAL A 32 -8.12 -16.72 -31.18
C VAL A 32 -8.05 -17.84 -30.14
N VAL A 33 -7.37 -17.56 -29.03
CA VAL A 33 -7.29 -18.46 -27.88
C VAL A 33 -8.41 -18.07 -26.94
N ASP A 34 -9.40 -18.96 -26.75
CA ASP A 34 -10.31 -18.85 -25.62
C ASP A 34 -9.47 -18.80 -24.35
N ALA A 35 -9.53 -17.66 -23.65
CA ALA A 35 -8.63 -17.37 -22.56
C ALA A 35 -8.79 -18.45 -21.47
N THR A 36 -7.77 -19.30 -21.34
CA THR A 36 -7.59 -20.14 -20.16
C THR A 36 -7.64 -19.27 -18.91
N ASP A 37 -8.00 -19.84 -17.77
CA ASP A 37 -8.15 -19.08 -16.50
C ASP A 37 -6.91 -18.23 -16.18
N GLN A 38 -5.72 -18.72 -16.54
CA GLN A 38 -4.45 -17.98 -16.42
C GLN A 38 -4.34 -16.78 -17.37
N SER A 39 -4.84 -16.88 -18.60
CA SER A 39 -4.84 -15.76 -19.55
C SER A 39 -5.82 -14.67 -19.12
N LYS A 40 -7.01 -15.06 -18.61
CA LYS A 40 -7.97 -14.11 -18.03
C LYS A 40 -7.40 -13.40 -16.81
N ALA A 41 -6.70 -14.12 -15.93
CA ALA A 41 -6.04 -13.53 -14.77
C ALA A 41 -4.97 -12.49 -15.17
N ARG A 42 -4.18 -12.78 -16.22
CA ARG A 42 -3.17 -11.84 -16.75
C ARG A 42 -3.81 -10.60 -17.37
N GLU A 43 -4.86 -10.79 -18.16
CA GLU A 43 -5.59 -9.68 -18.78
C GLU A 43 -6.28 -8.81 -17.72
N ALA A 44 -6.89 -9.43 -16.71
CA ALA A 44 -7.51 -8.71 -15.59
C ALA A 44 -6.48 -7.89 -14.82
N MET A 45 -5.31 -8.45 -14.53
CA MET A 45 -4.22 -7.72 -13.86
C MET A 45 -3.71 -6.54 -14.69
N ALA A 46 -3.52 -6.74 -15.99
CA ALA A 46 -3.09 -5.65 -16.88
C ALA A 46 -4.13 -4.52 -16.92
N LYS A 47 -5.41 -4.88 -17.04
CA LYS A 47 -6.52 -3.92 -17.04
C LYS A 47 -6.64 -3.18 -15.71
N GLU A 48 -6.44 -3.87 -14.58
CA GLU A 48 -6.46 -3.25 -13.26
C GLU A 48 -5.30 -2.26 -13.08
N GLN A 49 -4.11 -2.58 -13.60
CA GLN A 49 -2.96 -1.66 -13.61
C GLN A 49 -3.25 -0.41 -14.44
N GLU A 50 -3.81 -0.55 -15.65
CA GLU A 50 -4.22 0.58 -16.47
C GLU A 50 -5.28 1.45 -15.79
N GLN A 51 -6.24 0.84 -15.10
CA GLN A 51 -7.24 1.60 -14.34
C GLN A 51 -6.62 2.29 -13.13
N ALA A 52 -5.67 1.65 -12.45
CA ALA A 52 -4.99 2.23 -11.30
C ALA A 52 -4.14 3.45 -11.71
N THR A 53 -3.45 3.40 -12.86
CA THR A 53 -2.69 4.55 -13.35
C THR A 53 -3.62 5.72 -13.70
N LEU A 54 -4.72 5.45 -14.42
CA LEU A 54 -5.71 6.48 -14.76
C LEU A 54 -6.33 7.11 -13.50
N ARG A 55 -6.66 6.31 -12.48
CA ARG A 55 -7.16 6.82 -11.20
C ARG A 55 -6.12 7.66 -10.49
N ALA A 56 -4.88 7.20 -10.39
CA ALA A 56 -3.80 7.95 -9.73
C ALA A 56 -3.57 9.32 -10.39
N GLU A 57 -3.61 9.40 -11.72
CA GLU A 57 -3.48 10.67 -12.44
C GLU A 57 -4.64 11.63 -12.15
N GLN A 58 -5.84 11.11 -11.95
CA GLN A 58 -7.01 11.92 -11.60
C GLN A 58 -6.96 12.36 -10.14
N GLU A 59 -6.74 11.41 -9.23
CA GLU A 59 -6.72 11.64 -7.78
C GLU A 59 -5.65 12.65 -7.41
N THR A 60 -4.42 12.52 -7.92
CA THR A 60 -3.31 13.46 -7.61
C THR A 60 -3.60 14.91 -7.95
N LYS A 61 -4.46 15.18 -8.95
CA LYS A 61 -4.86 16.53 -9.35
C LYS A 61 -6.02 17.08 -8.53
N GLN A 62 -6.73 16.23 -7.78
CA GLN A 62 -7.84 16.65 -6.95
C GLN A 62 -7.34 17.31 -5.65
N TYR A 63 -8.24 18.07 -5.02
CA TYR A 63 -7.98 18.63 -3.71
C TYR A 63 -7.91 17.51 -2.66
N HIS A 64 -6.87 17.54 -1.82
CA HIS A 64 -6.69 16.60 -0.71
C HIS A 64 -6.73 17.32 0.64
N GLN A 65 -7.26 16.64 1.63
CA GLN A 65 -7.25 17.09 3.03
C GLN A 65 -6.19 16.33 3.81
N ARG A 66 -5.55 17.01 4.78
CA ARG A 66 -4.60 16.37 5.70
C ARG A 66 -5.30 15.95 6.98
N ILE A 67 -5.36 14.64 7.23
CA ILE A 67 -5.93 14.06 8.46
C ILE A 67 -4.85 13.21 9.12
N ARG A 68 -4.49 13.55 10.38
CA ARG A 68 -3.48 12.82 11.17
C ARG A 68 -2.16 12.53 10.42
N GLY A 69 -1.72 13.51 9.62
CA GLY A 69 -0.48 13.42 8.82
C GLY A 69 -0.61 12.69 7.48
N ARG A 70 -1.78 12.18 7.11
CA ARG A 70 -2.04 11.56 5.81
C ARG A 70 -2.81 12.50 4.89
N CYS A 71 -2.44 12.56 3.60
CA CYS A 71 -3.24 13.22 2.58
C CYS A 71 -4.31 12.25 2.09
N VAL A 72 -5.57 12.66 2.16
CA VAL A 72 -6.73 11.85 1.79
C VAL A 72 -7.70 12.65 0.94
N LEU A 73 -8.51 11.98 0.13
CA LEU A 73 -9.55 12.63 -0.65
C LEU A 73 -10.71 13.10 0.26
N PRO A 74 -11.51 14.10 -0.16
CA PRO A 74 -12.63 14.60 0.63
C PRO A 74 -13.68 13.51 0.93
N SER A 75 -13.91 12.60 -0.01
CA SER A 75 -14.82 11.45 0.16
C SER A 75 -14.30 10.49 1.24
N GLU A 76 -13.00 10.21 1.24
CA GLU A 76 -12.35 9.36 2.24
C GLU A 76 -12.33 10.02 3.62
N ALA A 77 -12.12 11.34 3.67
CA ALA A 77 -12.22 12.13 4.90
C ALA A 77 -13.60 12.01 5.53
N GLN A 78 -14.66 12.14 4.73
CA GLN A 78 -16.04 11.96 5.19
C GLN A 78 -16.29 10.52 5.67
N ALA A 79 -15.82 9.52 4.94
CA ALA A 79 -15.94 8.12 5.35
C ALA A 79 -15.19 7.84 6.66
N GLN A 80 -14.03 8.46 6.89
CA GLN A 80 -13.29 8.33 8.15
C GLN A 80 -14.03 8.96 9.33
N GLN A 81 -14.69 10.10 9.12
CA GLN A 81 -15.51 10.75 10.15
C GLN A 81 -16.69 9.87 10.54
N GLN A 82 -17.43 9.35 9.56
CA GLN A 82 -18.57 8.45 9.80
C GLN A 82 -18.18 7.16 10.52
N ARG A 83 -16.94 6.69 10.35
CA ARG A 83 -16.41 5.51 11.05
C ARG A 83 -15.99 5.76 12.51
N GLN A 84 -15.85 7.01 12.96
CA GLN A 84 -15.45 7.28 14.36
C GLN A 84 -16.59 7.01 15.34
N ASP A 85 -17.83 7.00 14.86
CA ASP A 85 -19.00 6.77 15.68
C ASP A 85 -19.27 5.27 15.73
N ASN A 86 -18.63 4.59 16.70
CA ASN A 86 -19.14 3.39 17.39
C ASN A 86 -18.06 2.83 18.36
N SER A 87 -17.46 3.68 19.19
CA SER A 87 -16.81 3.13 20.38
C SER A 87 -17.93 2.66 21.32
N ARG A 88 -17.99 1.34 21.58
CA ARG A 88 -18.92 0.78 22.56
C ARG A 88 -18.74 1.58 23.87
N PRO A 89 -19.83 2.05 24.51
CA PRO A 89 -19.72 2.75 25.78
C PRO A 89 -18.92 1.89 26.75
N ALA A 90 -17.96 2.50 27.44
CA ALA A 90 -17.09 1.79 28.35
C ALA A 90 -17.92 1.09 29.44
N ASP A 91 -17.62 -0.18 29.68
CA ASP A 91 -18.30 -1.02 30.65
C ASP A 91 -18.25 -0.38 32.06
N PRO A 92 -19.40 -0.09 32.70
CA PRO A 92 -19.46 0.59 34.00
C PRO A 92 -18.70 -0.17 35.10
N ASP A 93 -18.72 -1.51 35.08
CA ASP A 93 -18.03 -2.32 36.08
C ASP A 93 -16.51 -2.20 35.92
N ARG A 94 -16.05 -2.17 34.67
CA ARG A 94 -14.64 -1.94 34.33
C ARG A 94 -14.19 -0.54 34.79
N ILE A 95 -15.04 0.48 34.65
CA ILE A 95 -14.72 1.83 35.12
C ILE A 95 -14.61 1.87 36.64
N ALA A 96 -15.57 1.24 37.35
CA ALA A 96 -15.56 1.17 38.81
C ALA A 96 -14.29 0.47 39.33
N TYR A 97 -13.92 -0.65 38.72
CA TYR A 97 -12.70 -1.38 39.05
C TYR A 97 -11.43 -0.54 38.82
N ILE A 98 -11.32 0.18 37.69
CA ILE A 98 -10.19 1.08 37.43
C ILE A 98 -10.11 2.19 38.49
N GLN A 99 -11.24 2.76 38.90
CA GLN A 99 -11.27 3.79 39.95
C GLN A 99 -10.81 3.23 41.30
N GLN A 100 -11.22 2.01 41.63
CA GLN A 100 -10.78 1.33 42.85
C GLN A 100 -9.28 1.03 42.82
N LEU A 101 -8.76 0.50 41.71
CA LEU A 101 -7.31 0.30 41.53
C LEU A 101 -6.50 1.59 41.67
N LYS A 102 -7.00 2.73 41.14
CA LYS A 102 -6.33 4.03 41.30
C LYS A 102 -6.24 4.46 42.77
N LYS A 103 -7.28 4.18 43.56
CA LYS A 103 -7.31 4.46 45.02
C LYS A 103 -6.35 3.51 45.76
N ASP A 104 -6.43 2.23 45.49
CA ASP A 104 -5.70 1.17 46.21
C ASP A 104 -4.19 1.24 45.95
N LEU A 105 -3.80 1.46 44.69
CA LEU A 105 -2.40 1.57 44.31
C LEU A 105 -1.79 2.94 44.69
N LYS A 106 -2.56 3.83 45.34
CA LYS A 106 -2.18 5.22 45.64
C LYS A 106 -1.40 5.84 44.49
N LEU A 107 -1.89 5.71 43.26
CA LEU A 107 -1.22 6.19 42.05
C LEU A 107 -1.21 7.72 42.04
N LYS A 108 -0.44 8.33 42.94
CA LYS A 108 0.02 9.72 42.95
C LYS A 108 1.13 9.85 41.90
N LYS A 109 0.80 9.62 40.62
CA LYS A 109 1.71 9.94 39.52
C LYS A 109 1.06 10.85 38.47
N TYR A 110 0.18 11.73 38.94
CA TYR A 110 -0.10 13.02 38.31
C TYR A 110 -0.39 14.06 39.40
N ALA A 111 0.57 14.25 40.32
CA ALA A 111 0.81 15.62 40.79
C ALA A 111 1.74 16.22 39.74
N ALA A 112 1.16 16.73 38.67
CA ALA A 112 1.89 17.56 37.73
C ALA A 112 2.07 18.92 38.41
N GLU A 113 3.32 19.27 38.69
CA GLU A 113 3.78 20.65 38.57
C GLU A 113 3.84 21.02 37.09
#